data_AF-A0A9E5QE67-F1
#
_entry.id   AF-A0A9E5QE67-F1
#
_cell.length_a   1.000
_cell.length_b   1.000
_cell.length_c   1.000
_cell.angle_alpha   90.00
_cell.angle_beta   90.00
_cell.angle_gamma   90.00
#
_symmetry.space_group_name_H-M   'P 1'
#
loop_
_entity.id
_entity.type
_entity.pdbx_description
1 polymer ?
#
loop_
_entity_poly.entity_id
_entity_poly.type
_entity_poly.pdbx_seq_one_letter_code
_entity_poly.pdbx_strand_id
1 'polypeptide(L)'
;MMLKKHLILMPIFVLVILLVFSCQDQPFGLRSDSQSTSPALQTIVIPTGATLVSATLYVYADQAWGHTINVHRITAEWDELTVSWGSFGGAFDATVENSFVTPARGWYSVDVTDLVYDWIMGTYENFGLLLDQSVFATPATRYRAKENLALEPYIEVCYIYEGNTECQTDMVLQDAFIRESWPWSRYGTWPVLFTGWAWDTQMEKQALLQFDFVYEPGNGGCTRTIGYWKTHAGFGPQQDMVTQYLPIWLGTAGETKSIEVTTAAIALDILEMKTYGSNENMITKLYAQLLGTKLNFANGASNEALGTLVGDADMFLAEHDWTDWESLSEEDQEMVEYLKDMLDEYNNGDIGPGNCDDYESMD
;
A
#
# COMPACT_ATOMS: atom_id res chain seq x y z
N MET A 1 23.94 -55.46 -55.62
CA MET A 1 23.74 -55.88 -54.22
C MET A 1 23.22 -54.66 -53.46
N MET A 2 21.96 -54.74 -53.03
CA MET A 2 21.23 -53.67 -52.35
C MET A 2 21.86 -53.36 -50.98
N LEU A 3 21.80 -52.09 -50.56
CA LEU A 3 21.44 -51.79 -49.18
C LEU A 3 20.60 -50.51 -49.12
N LYS A 4 19.53 -50.60 -48.34
CA LYS A 4 18.36 -49.72 -48.27
C LYS A 4 18.42 -48.99 -46.92
N LYS A 5 17.75 -47.83 -46.85
CA LYS A 5 17.06 -47.26 -45.66
C LYS A 5 17.97 -46.60 -44.58
N HIS A 6 17.59 -45.55 -43.86
CA HIS A 6 16.28 -44.94 -43.57
C HIS A 6 16.42 -43.42 -43.34
N LEU A 7 15.50 -42.64 -43.94
CA LEU A 7 15.24 -41.24 -43.64
C LEU A 7 14.28 -41.17 -42.43
N ILE A 8 14.69 -40.53 -41.34
CA ILE A 8 13.86 -40.29 -40.16
C ILE A 8 13.34 -38.85 -40.26
N LEU A 9 12.02 -38.70 -40.45
CA LEU A 9 11.31 -37.44 -40.23
C LEU A 9 11.01 -37.31 -38.74
N MET A 10 11.39 -36.18 -38.12
CA MET A 10 11.01 -35.80 -36.77
C MET A 10 10.02 -34.62 -36.86
N PRO A 11 8.89 -34.62 -36.13
CA PRO A 11 7.85 -33.61 -36.29
C PRO A 11 8.25 -32.28 -35.62
N ILE A 12 8.04 -31.19 -36.37
CA ILE A 12 8.22 -29.80 -35.93
C ILE A 12 7.13 -29.47 -34.91
N PHE A 13 7.51 -29.25 -33.65
CA PHE A 13 6.65 -28.64 -32.65
C PHE A 13 6.68 -27.12 -32.87
N VAL A 14 5.57 -26.56 -33.33
CA VAL A 14 5.41 -25.11 -33.50
C VAL A 14 5.21 -24.50 -32.10
N LEU A 15 6.26 -23.93 -31.55
CA LEU A 15 6.21 -23.08 -30.37
C LEU A 15 5.64 -21.72 -30.81
N VAL A 16 4.42 -21.40 -30.38
CA VAL A 16 3.81 -20.08 -30.57
C VAL A 16 4.54 -19.09 -29.66
N ILE A 17 5.47 -18.33 -30.23
CA ILE A 17 6.11 -17.19 -29.57
C ILE A 17 5.08 -16.06 -29.56
N LEU A 18 4.45 -15.84 -28.41
CA LEU A 18 3.70 -14.61 -28.12
C LEU A 18 4.71 -13.48 -27.98
N LEU A 19 4.96 -12.77 -29.10
CA LEU A 19 5.65 -11.49 -29.09
C LEU A 19 4.70 -10.45 -28.49
N VAL A 20 4.86 -10.17 -27.20
CA VAL A 20 4.35 -8.93 -26.60
C VAL A 20 5.17 -7.78 -27.20
N PHE A 21 4.55 -7.07 -28.14
CA PHE A 21 5.02 -5.76 -28.57
C PHE A 21 4.87 -4.81 -27.38
N SER A 22 5.97 -4.47 -26.72
CA SER A 22 6.01 -3.29 -25.86
C SER A 22 5.93 -2.07 -26.78
N CYS A 23 4.82 -1.33 -26.69
CA CYS A 23 4.65 -0.06 -27.37
C CYS A 23 5.65 0.95 -26.81
N GLN A 24 6.51 1.48 -27.68
CA GLN A 24 7.19 2.74 -27.44
C GLN A 24 6.17 3.87 -27.53
N ASP A 25 5.64 4.31 -26.40
CA ASP A 25 5.00 5.62 -26.31
C ASP A 25 5.79 6.45 -25.29
N GLN A 26 6.52 7.45 -25.80
CA GLN A 26 6.98 8.56 -24.98
C GLN A 26 5.83 9.56 -24.87
N PRO A 27 5.44 10.04 -23.67
CA PRO A 27 4.60 11.20 -23.57
C PRO A 27 5.30 12.26 -22.72
N PHE A 28 6.11 13.13 -23.33
CA PHE A 28 6.33 14.46 -22.75
C PHE A 28 6.30 15.53 -23.84
N GLY A 29 5.09 16.03 -24.09
CA GLY A 29 4.87 17.35 -24.64
C GLY A 29 4.97 18.36 -23.49
N LEU A 30 6.07 19.12 -23.45
CA LEU A 30 6.23 20.23 -22.51
C LEU A 30 5.22 21.33 -22.83
N ARG A 31 4.19 21.48 -21.99
CA ARG A 31 3.40 22.71 -21.93
C ARG A 31 4.14 23.70 -21.04
N SER A 32 4.56 24.81 -21.62
CA SER A 32 5.20 25.92 -20.91
C SER A 32 4.15 26.69 -20.11
N ASP A 33 4.10 26.47 -18.80
CA ASP A 33 3.64 27.48 -17.86
C ASP A 33 4.78 27.76 -16.87
N SER A 34 5.28 28.99 -16.92
CA SER A 34 6.38 29.46 -16.09
C SER A 34 5.85 29.78 -14.69
N GLN A 35 6.05 28.88 -13.74
CA GLN A 35 6.24 29.22 -12.34
C GLN A 35 7.52 28.55 -11.85
N SER A 36 8.50 29.40 -11.53
CA SER A 36 9.74 29.01 -10.87
C SER A 36 9.41 28.58 -9.44
N THR A 37 9.17 27.30 -9.23
CA THR A 37 9.27 26.65 -7.93
C THR A 37 10.55 25.82 -7.92
N SER A 38 11.32 25.92 -6.84
CA SER A 38 12.35 24.93 -6.50
C SER A 38 11.74 23.53 -6.67
N PRO A 39 12.46 22.51 -7.18
CA PRO A 39 11.91 21.15 -7.17
C PRO A 39 11.80 20.76 -5.70
N ALA A 40 10.60 20.89 -5.15
CA ALA A 40 10.26 20.19 -3.92
C ALA A 40 10.43 18.70 -4.24
N LEU A 41 11.06 17.95 -3.32
CA LEU A 41 10.97 16.49 -3.32
C LEU A 41 9.50 16.14 -3.49
N GLN A 42 9.17 15.51 -4.62
CA GLN A 42 7.80 15.12 -4.90
C GLN A 42 7.60 13.73 -4.32
N THR A 43 7.55 13.66 -2.99
CA THR A 43 7.32 12.39 -2.31
C THR A 43 5.96 11.83 -2.72
N ILE A 44 5.91 10.55 -3.07
CA ILE A 44 4.63 9.88 -3.36
C ILE A 44 3.77 9.91 -2.11
N VAL A 45 2.56 10.46 -2.24
CA VAL A 45 1.54 10.47 -1.19
C VAL A 45 0.40 9.57 -1.61
N ILE A 46 0.19 8.47 -0.89
CA ILE A 46 -0.93 7.55 -1.15
C ILE A 46 -2.01 7.81 -0.10
N PRO A 47 -3.19 8.32 -0.48
CA PRO A 47 -4.28 8.55 0.46
C PRO A 47 -4.75 7.27 1.15
N THR A 48 -5.14 7.37 2.42
CA THR A 48 -5.77 6.25 3.11
C THR A 48 -7.05 5.82 2.41
N GLY A 49 -7.18 4.51 2.19
CA GLY A 49 -8.31 3.90 1.47
C GLY A 49 -8.12 3.81 -0.04
N ALA A 50 -7.07 4.46 -0.58
CA ALA A 50 -6.67 4.24 -1.96
C ALA A 50 -6.31 2.76 -2.21
N THR A 51 -6.82 2.20 -3.30
CA THR A 51 -6.45 0.84 -3.74
C THR A 51 -5.23 0.93 -4.66
N LEU A 52 -4.10 0.35 -4.25
CA LEU A 52 -2.91 0.26 -5.09
C LEU A 52 -3.24 -0.52 -6.37
N VAL A 53 -2.94 0.06 -7.53
CA VAL A 53 -3.12 -0.57 -8.85
C VAL A 53 -1.81 -1.12 -9.37
N SER A 54 -0.74 -0.31 -9.31
CA SER A 54 0.57 -0.71 -9.78
C SER A 54 1.67 0.12 -9.12
N ALA A 55 2.82 -0.51 -8.89
CA ALA A 55 4.07 0.19 -8.61
C ALA A 55 5.15 -0.31 -9.57
N THR A 56 5.74 0.60 -10.35
CA THR A 56 6.70 0.26 -11.40
C THR A 56 7.99 1.04 -11.21
N LEU A 57 9.10 0.32 -10.99
CA LEU A 57 10.44 0.90 -10.95
C LEU A 57 10.93 1.17 -12.37
N TYR A 58 11.56 2.33 -12.59
CA TYR A 58 12.23 2.70 -13.83
C TYR A 58 13.71 2.99 -13.59
N VAL A 59 14.57 2.40 -14.42
CA VAL A 59 16.02 2.62 -14.39
C VAL A 59 16.57 2.87 -15.79
N TYR A 60 17.50 3.81 -15.92
CA TYR A 60 18.17 4.06 -17.20
C TYR A 60 19.52 3.33 -17.25
N ALA A 61 19.60 2.27 -18.06
CA ALA A 61 20.85 1.59 -18.33
C ALA A 61 21.64 2.35 -19.40
N ASP A 62 22.79 2.91 -19.03
CA ASP A 62 23.62 3.68 -19.95
C ASP A 62 24.68 2.82 -20.68
N GLN A 63 24.99 1.63 -20.13
CA GLN A 63 25.70 0.54 -20.79
C GLN A 63 25.07 -0.81 -20.43
N ALA A 64 24.67 -1.59 -21.44
CA ALA A 64 23.97 -2.85 -21.25
C ALA A 64 24.26 -3.86 -22.38
N TRP A 65 24.08 -5.15 -22.08
CA TRP A 65 24.55 -6.28 -22.93
C TRP A 65 23.57 -7.47 -23.00
N GLY A 66 22.31 -7.26 -22.63
CA GLY A 66 21.27 -8.31 -22.64
C GLY A 66 21.30 -9.21 -21.41
N HIS A 67 21.75 -8.66 -20.28
CA HIS A 67 21.71 -9.38 -19.01
C HIS A 67 20.32 -9.29 -18.37
N THR A 68 19.92 -10.38 -17.71
CA THR A 68 18.76 -10.40 -16.83
C THR A 68 19.16 -9.83 -15.48
N ILE A 69 18.34 -8.91 -14.98
CA ILE A 69 18.54 -8.19 -13.73
C ILE A 69 17.41 -8.59 -12.80
N ASN A 70 17.72 -9.12 -11.62
CA ASN A 70 16.71 -9.40 -10.60
C ASN A 70 16.51 -8.19 -9.70
N VAL A 71 15.33 -8.13 -9.10
CA VAL A 71 14.98 -7.20 -8.04
C VAL A 71 14.68 -8.00 -6.77
N HIS A 72 15.21 -7.53 -5.65
CA HIS A 72 15.08 -8.13 -4.33
C HIS A 72 14.70 -7.07 -3.29
N ARG A 73 13.98 -7.48 -2.25
CA ARG A 73 13.71 -6.67 -1.07
C ARG A 73 14.94 -6.57 -0.16
N ILE A 74 15.33 -5.36 0.24
CA ILE A 74 16.34 -5.13 1.27
C ILE A 74 15.73 -5.37 2.66
N THR A 75 16.47 -5.99 3.57
CA THR A 75 15.94 -6.46 4.87
C THR A 75 16.52 -5.74 6.09
N ALA A 76 17.40 -4.77 5.88
CA ALA A 76 17.93 -3.91 6.95
C ALA A 76 18.21 -2.50 6.45
N GLU A 77 18.17 -1.54 7.37
CA GLU A 77 18.51 -0.15 7.12
C GLU A 77 19.95 0.01 6.58
N TRP A 78 20.12 0.97 5.67
CA TRP A 78 21.41 1.36 5.12
C TRP A 78 21.41 2.85 4.82
N ASP A 79 22.60 3.45 4.79
CA ASP A 79 22.80 4.86 4.49
C ASP A 79 23.69 5.01 3.26
N GLU A 80 23.22 5.78 2.28
CA GLU A 80 23.87 6.05 0.99
C GLU A 80 25.37 6.31 1.08
N LEU A 81 25.77 7.19 2.00
CA LEU A 81 27.13 7.71 2.09
C LEU A 81 28.06 6.76 2.86
N THR A 82 27.50 5.77 3.54
CA THR A 82 28.26 4.88 4.44
C THR A 82 28.19 3.41 4.09
N VAL A 83 27.19 2.98 3.31
CA VAL A 83 27.04 1.59 2.88
C VAL A 83 28.22 1.14 2.01
N SER A 84 28.62 -0.10 2.23
CA SER A 84 29.68 -0.81 1.52
C SER A 84 29.30 -2.28 1.45
N TRP A 85 29.94 -3.07 0.58
CA TRP A 85 29.67 -4.51 0.51
C TRP A 85 29.82 -5.22 1.86
N GLY A 86 30.91 -4.90 2.58
CA GLY A 86 31.22 -5.48 3.87
C GLY A 86 30.28 -5.05 4.99
N SER A 87 29.72 -3.83 4.93
CA SER A 87 28.73 -3.36 5.92
C SER A 87 27.30 -3.76 5.58
N PHE A 88 26.94 -3.86 4.30
CA PHE A 88 25.63 -4.34 3.84
C PHE A 88 25.45 -5.82 4.18
N GLY A 89 26.53 -6.62 4.09
CA GLY A 89 26.56 -7.97 4.64
C GLY A 89 25.54 -8.94 4.04
N GLY A 90 25.01 -8.64 2.84
CA GLY A 90 23.95 -9.43 2.22
C GLY A 90 22.57 -9.25 2.86
N ALA A 91 22.25 -8.05 3.37
CA ALA A 91 20.97 -7.71 3.97
C ALA A 91 19.83 -7.56 2.94
N PHE A 92 19.53 -8.63 2.21
CA PHE A 92 18.40 -8.71 1.29
C PHE A 92 17.77 -10.10 1.32
N ASP A 93 16.52 -10.20 0.87
CA ASP A 93 15.82 -11.47 0.68
C ASP A 93 16.23 -12.09 -0.67
N ALA A 94 16.71 -13.33 -0.65
CA ALA A 94 17.15 -14.01 -1.88
C ALA A 94 15.99 -14.36 -2.83
N THR A 95 14.74 -14.25 -2.36
CA THR A 95 13.55 -14.38 -3.22
C THR A 95 13.56 -13.26 -4.25
N VAL A 96 13.40 -13.61 -5.53
CA VAL A 96 13.31 -12.63 -6.62
C VAL A 96 11.88 -12.10 -6.65
N GLU A 97 11.72 -10.79 -6.42
CA GLU A 97 10.43 -10.10 -6.54
C GLU A 97 9.98 -10.09 -8.00
N ASN A 98 10.88 -9.63 -8.88
CA ASN A 98 10.67 -9.63 -10.32
C ASN A 98 12.01 -9.44 -11.05
N SER A 99 12.00 -9.45 -12.39
CA SER A 99 13.20 -9.27 -13.20
C SER A 99 12.92 -8.59 -14.54
N PHE A 100 13.97 -8.00 -15.13
CA PHE A 100 13.92 -7.40 -16.47
C PHE A 100 15.23 -7.67 -17.24
N VAL A 101 15.23 -7.45 -18.56
CA VAL A 101 16.39 -7.68 -19.43
C VAL A 101 16.86 -6.37 -20.03
N THR A 102 18.18 -6.14 -20.06
CA THR A 102 18.80 -4.90 -20.55
C THR A 102 19.57 -5.10 -21.87
N PRO A 103 18.92 -5.34 -23.03
CA PRO A 103 19.59 -5.65 -24.30
C PRO A 103 20.49 -4.53 -24.86
N ALA A 104 20.17 -3.27 -24.56
CA ALA A 104 20.88 -2.11 -25.07
C ALA A 104 20.76 -0.91 -24.13
N ARG A 105 21.36 0.22 -24.50
CA ARG A 105 21.20 1.48 -23.76
C ARG A 105 19.73 1.95 -23.82
N GLY A 106 19.13 2.28 -22.67
CA GLY A 106 17.76 2.82 -22.61
C GLY A 106 17.13 2.73 -21.23
N TRP A 107 15.86 3.17 -21.16
CA TRP A 107 14.99 2.97 -20.01
C TRP A 107 14.49 1.53 -19.96
N TYR A 108 14.45 1.00 -18.75
CA TYR A 108 13.86 -0.29 -18.43
C TYR A 108 12.97 -0.14 -17.21
N SER A 109 11.93 -0.97 -17.16
CA SER A 109 11.01 -0.99 -16.04
C SER A 109 10.73 -2.39 -15.55
N VAL A 110 10.28 -2.47 -14.31
CA VAL A 110 9.93 -3.71 -13.65
C VAL A 110 8.82 -3.45 -12.63
N ASP A 111 7.81 -4.32 -12.64
CA ASP A 111 6.69 -4.27 -11.70
C ASP A 111 7.15 -4.77 -10.33
N VAL A 112 6.90 -3.94 -9.31
CA VAL A 112 7.19 -4.19 -7.89
C VAL A 112 5.94 -3.98 -7.03
N THR A 113 4.75 -4.11 -7.62
CA THR A 113 3.46 -3.80 -7.00
C THR A 113 3.23 -4.57 -5.70
N ASP A 114 3.47 -5.88 -5.71
CA ASP A 114 3.24 -6.73 -4.53
C ASP A 114 4.15 -6.32 -3.36
N LEU A 115 5.41 -6.00 -3.62
CA LEU A 115 6.34 -5.54 -2.60
C LEU A 115 5.98 -4.16 -2.04
N VAL A 116 5.56 -3.23 -2.90
CA VAL A 116 5.10 -1.91 -2.47
C VAL A 116 3.81 -2.03 -1.65
N TYR A 117 2.91 -2.94 -2.02
CA TYR A 117 1.73 -3.26 -1.22
C TYR A 117 2.11 -3.77 0.16
N ASP A 118 3.07 -4.69 0.27
CA ASP A 118 3.54 -5.21 1.56
C ASP A 118 4.20 -4.15 2.44
N TRP A 119 4.86 -3.15 1.85
CA TRP A 119 5.34 -1.96 2.56
C TRP A 119 4.21 -1.09 3.08
N ILE A 120 3.20 -0.81 2.25
CA ILE A 120 2.01 -0.03 2.63
C ILE A 120 1.24 -0.71 3.76
N MET A 121 1.10 -2.04 3.70
CA MET A 121 0.39 -2.82 4.71
C MET A 121 1.22 -3.07 5.98
N GLY A 122 2.45 -2.57 6.06
CA GLY A 122 3.34 -2.77 7.20
C GLY A 122 3.81 -4.22 7.41
N THR A 123 3.62 -5.09 6.40
CA THR A 123 4.12 -6.47 6.43
C THR A 123 5.66 -6.47 6.48
N TYR A 124 6.26 -5.52 5.75
CA TYR A 124 7.70 -5.29 5.74
C TYR A 124 8.03 -3.81 5.89
N GLU A 125 9.11 -3.49 6.61
CA GLU A 125 9.69 -2.15 6.59
C GLU A 125 10.29 -1.85 5.19
N ASN A 126 10.16 -0.61 4.72
CA ASN A 126 10.71 -0.17 3.44
C ASN A 126 12.20 0.22 3.60
N PHE A 127 13.09 -0.74 3.37
CA PHE A 127 14.52 -0.50 3.22
C PHE A 127 14.99 -0.40 1.77
N GLY A 128 14.06 -0.44 0.81
CA GLY A 128 14.34 -0.35 -0.61
C GLY A 128 14.62 -1.68 -1.32
N LEU A 129 15.19 -1.55 -2.52
CA LEU A 129 15.37 -2.58 -3.52
C LEU A 129 16.85 -2.82 -3.79
N LEU A 130 17.23 -4.09 -3.92
CA LEU A 130 18.52 -4.51 -4.44
C LEU A 130 18.35 -5.04 -5.86
N LEU A 131 19.23 -4.59 -6.77
CA LEU A 131 19.34 -5.09 -8.12
C LEU A 131 20.65 -5.88 -8.28
N ASP A 132 20.57 -7.07 -8.87
CA ASP A 132 21.71 -7.92 -9.21
C ASP A 132 21.61 -8.47 -10.63
N GLN A 133 22.69 -9.06 -11.16
CA GLN A 133 22.60 -9.83 -12.41
C GLN A 133 22.32 -11.29 -12.07
N SER A 134 21.28 -11.87 -12.67
CA SER A 134 20.78 -13.19 -12.28
C SER A 134 21.76 -14.35 -12.49
N VAL A 135 22.75 -14.17 -13.37
CA VAL A 135 23.77 -15.16 -13.71
C VAL A 135 25.11 -14.50 -13.96
N PHE A 136 26.19 -15.20 -13.65
CA PHE A 136 27.54 -14.77 -13.94
C PHE A 136 27.73 -14.46 -15.43
N ALA A 137 27.71 -13.16 -15.77
CA ALA A 137 27.87 -12.66 -17.12
C ALA A 137 28.63 -11.33 -17.10
N THR A 138 29.52 -11.15 -18.08
CA THR A 138 30.32 -9.93 -18.24
C THR A 138 30.00 -9.27 -19.57
N PRO A 139 30.15 -7.94 -19.65
CA PRO A 139 30.52 -7.01 -18.57
C PRO A 139 29.31 -6.55 -17.73
N ALA A 140 29.59 -5.99 -16.55
CA ALA A 140 28.59 -5.48 -15.61
C ALA A 140 27.72 -4.39 -16.24
N THR A 141 26.39 -4.51 -16.12
CA THR A 141 25.43 -3.48 -16.53
C THR A 141 25.64 -2.19 -15.71
N ARG A 142 25.59 -1.05 -16.38
CA ARG A 142 25.75 0.28 -15.77
C ARG A 142 24.47 1.10 -15.93
N TYR A 143 24.05 1.72 -14.84
CA TYR A 143 22.88 2.59 -14.78
C TYR A 143 23.28 4.00 -14.37
N ARG A 144 22.39 4.96 -14.64
CA ARG A 144 22.49 6.30 -14.05
C ARG A 144 22.03 6.27 -12.59
N ALA A 145 22.74 7.01 -11.75
CA ALA A 145 22.40 7.23 -10.34
C ALA A 145 21.66 8.56 -10.16
N LYS A 146 21.24 8.83 -8.92
CA LYS A 146 20.55 10.04 -8.44
C LYS A 146 21.25 11.34 -8.82
N GLU A 147 22.58 11.36 -8.94
CA GLU A 147 23.29 12.57 -9.40
C GLU A 147 22.99 12.94 -10.86
N ASN A 148 22.29 12.09 -11.62
CA ASN A 148 21.88 12.35 -12.99
C ASN A 148 20.39 12.73 -13.08
N LEU A 149 20.04 13.95 -12.66
CA LEU A 149 18.66 14.45 -12.57
C LEU A 149 17.77 14.35 -13.84
N ALA A 150 18.33 13.98 -15.00
CA ALA A 150 17.58 13.76 -16.24
C ALA A 150 17.26 12.28 -16.51
N LEU A 151 17.99 11.37 -15.86
CA LEU A 151 17.97 9.92 -16.12
C LEU A 151 18.10 9.11 -14.81
N GLU A 152 17.88 9.74 -13.66
CA GLU A 152 17.93 9.06 -12.36
C GLU A 152 16.80 8.03 -12.23
N PRO A 153 17.00 6.98 -11.42
CA PRO A 153 15.94 6.03 -11.12
C PRO A 153 14.72 6.74 -10.51
N TYR A 154 13.53 6.30 -10.91
CA TYR A 154 12.27 6.78 -10.35
C TYR A 154 11.28 5.62 -10.24
N ILE A 155 10.26 5.78 -9.41
CA ILE A 155 9.16 4.83 -9.31
C ILE A 155 7.86 5.53 -9.70
N GLU A 156 6.99 4.85 -10.45
CA GLU A 156 5.62 5.29 -10.71
C GLU A 156 4.66 4.42 -9.90
N VAL A 157 3.80 5.05 -9.12
CA VAL A 157 2.76 4.40 -8.34
C VAL A 157 1.41 4.91 -8.81
N CYS A 158 0.56 3.98 -9.25
CA CYS A 158 -0.82 4.25 -9.61
C CYS A 158 -1.77 3.63 -8.58
N TYR A 159 -2.80 4.35 -8.19
CA TYR A 159 -3.83 3.90 -7.26
C TYR A 159 -5.22 4.41 -7.70
N ILE A 160 -6.27 3.77 -7.18
CA ILE A 160 -7.64 4.27 -7.29
C ILE A 160 -8.02 4.95 -5.99
N TYR A 161 -8.46 6.20 -6.07
CA TYR A 161 -8.97 6.98 -4.94
C TYR A 161 -10.26 7.69 -5.34
N GLU A 162 -11.32 7.54 -4.54
CA GLU A 162 -12.67 8.06 -4.84
C GLU A 162 -13.17 7.69 -6.26
N GLY A 163 -12.83 6.50 -6.74
CA GLY A 163 -13.19 6.01 -8.07
C GLY A 163 -12.37 6.57 -9.25
N ASN A 164 -11.36 7.39 -8.99
CA ASN A 164 -10.46 7.93 -10.00
C ASN A 164 -9.10 7.24 -9.95
N THR A 165 -8.49 6.99 -11.10
CA THR A 165 -7.10 6.52 -11.17
C THR A 165 -6.17 7.71 -11.13
N GLU A 166 -5.25 7.71 -10.17
CA GLU A 166 -4.17 8.68 -10.04
C GLU A 166 -2.83 7.95 -10.16
N CYS A 167 -1.85 8.59 -10.79
CA CYS A 167 -0.48 8.08 -10.87
C CYS A 167 0.47 9.19 -10.43
N GLN A 168 1.35 8.85 -9.50
CA GLN A 168 2.40 9.71 -9.01
C GLN A 168 3.76 9.10 -9.31
N THR A 169 4.77 9.96 -9.47
CA THR A 169 6.15 9.53 -9.64
C THR A 169 7.02 10.19 -8.59
N ASP A 170 7.94 9.43 -7.99
CA ASP A 170 8.99 9.97 -7.15
C ASP A 170 10.37 9.50 -7.64
N MET A 171 11.36 10.37 -7.46
CA MET A 171 12.74 10.07 -7.77
C MET A 171 13.35 9.26 -6.62
N VAL A 172 14.42 8.52 -6.89
CA VAL A 172 15.11 7.74 -5.86
C VAL A 172 15.60 8.65 -4.72
N LEU A 173 15.26 8.28 -3.47
CA LEU A 173 15.67 9.02 -2.27
C LEU A 173 17.15 8.82 -1.99
N GLN A 174 17.59 7.56 -2.00
CA GLN A 174 18.99 7.19 -1.87
C GLN A 174 19.37 6.03 -2.78
N ASP A 175 20.59 6.09 -3.34
CA ASP A 175 21.16 5.01 -4.12
C ASP A 175 22.64 4.78 -3.82
N ALA A 176 23.09 3.54 -3.99
CA ALA A 176 24.50 3.22 -3.95
C ALA A 176 24.73 1.95 -4.75
N PHE A 177 25.94 1.75 -5.26
CA PHE A 177 26.37 0.40 -5.63
C PHE A 177 27.41 -0.10 -4.62
N ILE A 178 27.36 -1.39 -4.36
CA ILE A 178 28.37 -2.10 -3.56
C ILE A 178 29.13 -3.05 -4.46
N ARG A 179 30.38 -3.33 -4.11
CA ARG A 179 31.22 -4.25 -4.89
C ARG A 179 32.07 -5.14 -4.00
N GLU A 180 32.12 -6.41 -4.33
CA GLU A 180 32.86 -7.42 -3.58
C GLU A 180 34.38 -7.22 -3.68
N SER A 181 34.87 -6.72 -4.83
CA SER A 181 36.32 -6.51 -5.05
C SER A 181 36.94 -5.42 -4.17
N TRP A 182 36.12 -4.52 -3.63
CA TRP A 182 36.55 -3.46 -2.72
C TRP A 182 35.54 -3.33 -1.59
N PRO A 183 35.52 -4.30 -0.66
CA PRO A 183 34.33 -4.53 0.15
C PRO A 183 34.05 -3.40 1.15
N TRP A 184 35.04 -2.56 1.44
CA TRP A 184 34.93 -1.44 2.38
C TRP A 184 34.81 -0.08 1.71
N SER A 185 34.80 -0.05 0.37
CA SER A 185 34.62 1.19 -0.38
C SER A 185 33.15 1.58 -0.45
N ARG A 186 32.89 2.89 -0.50
CA ARG A 186 31.56 3.51 -0.46
C ARG A 186 31.36 4.29 -1.75
N TYR A 187 30.16 4.23 -2.30
CA TYR A 187 29.89 4.72 -3.64
C TYR A 187 28.61 5.56 -3.78
N GLY A 188 27.89 5.90 -2.71
CA GLY A 188 26.65 6.70 -2.78
C GLY A 188 26.80 8.17 -3.17
N THR A 189 27.89 8.56 -3.84
CA THR A 189 28.00 9.87 -4.53
C THR A 189 28.45 9.70 -5.98
N TRP A 190 28.51 8.45 -6.44
CA TRP A 190 28.97 8.13 -7.78
C TRP A 190 27.81 8.29 -8.76
N PRO A 191 28.01 8.97 -9.90
CA PRO A 191 26.93 9.30 -10.83
C PRO A 191 26.43 8.10 -11.65
N VAL A 192 26.80 6.88 -11.26
CA VAL A 192 26.45 5.62 -11.92
C VAL A 192 26.35 4.49 -10.91
N LEU A 193 25.42 3.58 -11.17
CA LEU A 193 25.24 2.32 -10.44
C LEU A 193 25.68 1.13 -11.31
N PHE A 194 25.93 -0.02 -10.69
CA PHE A 194 26.33 -1.23 -11.40
C PHE A 194 25.67 -2.48 -10.84
N THR A 195 25.38 -3.42 -11.74
CA THR A 195 25.01 -4.81 -11.40
C THR A 195 25.91 -5.81 -12.10
N GLY A 196 26.26 -6.91 -11.44
CA GLY A 196 27.01 -8.03 -11.99
C GLY A 196 28.54 -7.83 -12.06
N TRP A 197 29.18 -8.46 -13.05
CA TRP A 197 30.62 -8.75 -12.99
C TRP A 197 31.45 -7.95 -13.99
N ALA A 198 32.60 -7.43 -13.53
CA ALA A 198 33.56 -6.80 -14.44
C ALA A 198 34.49 -7.83 -15.09
N TRP A 199 35.25 -7.36 -16.08
CA TRP A 199 36.21 -8.15 -16.85
C TRP A 199 37.52 -8.44 -16.09
N ASP A 200 37.79 -7.71 -15.01
CA ASP A 200 39.03 -7.78 -14.22
C ASP A 200 38.92 -8.70 -12.99
N THR A 201 37.71 -8.95 -12.48
CA THR A 201 37.43 -9.81 -11.33
C THR A 201 36.10 -10.54 -11.49
N GLN A 202 35.99 -11.82 -11.10
CA GLN A 202 34.70 -12.52 -10.96
C GLN A 202 33.90 -12.07 -9.73
N MET A 203 34.20 -10.88 -9.20
CA MET A 203 33.59 -10.31 -8.01
C MET A 203 32.42 -9.41 -8.40
N GLU A 204 31.30 -9.60 -7.71
CA GLU A 204 30.01 -9.02 -8.07
C GLU A 204 29.89 -7.53 -7.69
N LYS A 205 29.01 -6.83 -8.39
CA LYS A 205 28.46 -5.53 -8.00
C LYS A 205 26.94 -5.62 -7.89
N GLN A 206 26.38 -4.92 -6.92
CA GLN A 206 24.93 -4.84 -6.71
C GLN A 206 24.56 -3.36 -6.57
N ALA A 207 23.38 -2.99 -7.03
CA ALA A 207 22.84 -1.65 -6.87
C ALA A 207 21.74 -1.67 -5.80
N LEU A 208 21.72 -0.64 -4.96
CA LEU A 208 20.75 -0.42 -3.89
C LEU A 208 20.00 0.85 -4.22
N LEU A 209 18.68 0.81 -4.12
CA LEU A 209 17.78 1.93 -4.38
C LEU A 209 16.77 2.00 -3.25
N GLN A 210 16.51 3.17 -2.67
CA GLN A 210 15.38 3.36 -1.76
C GLN A 210 14.55 4.54 -2.23
N PHE A 211 13.24 4.36 -2.15
CA PHE A 211 12.23 5.38 -2.41
C PHE A 211 11.50 5.66 -1.11
N ASP A 212 11.04 6.90 -0.94
CA ASP A 212 10.16 7.24 0.16
C ASP A 212 8.71 7.18 -0.31
N PHE A 213 7.85 6.61 0.53
CA PHE A 213 6.41 6.68 0.32
C PHE A 213 5.86 7.30 1.58
N VAL A 214 5.39 8.53 1.49
CA VAL A 214 4.67 9.11 2.60
C VAL A 214 3.24 8.64 2.48
N TYR A 215 2.89 7.67 3.32
CA TYR A 215 1.50 7.38 3.55
C TYR A 215 0.93 8.50 4.42
N GLU A 216 0.56 9.62 3.81
CA GLU A 216 -0.21 10.63 4.53
C GLU A 216 -1.63 10.09 4.70
N PRO A 217 -2.27 10.34 5.86
CA PRO A 217 -3.72 10.19 5.97
C PRO A 217 -4.36 11.20 5.01
N GLY A 218 -4.53 10.78 3.76
CA GLY A 218 -5.20 11.58 2.75
C GLY A 218 -6.65 11.72 3.14
N ASN A 219 -6.99 12.84 3.79
CA ASN A 219 -8.31 13.43 4.03
C ASN A 219 -9.46 12.51 4.52
N GLY A 220 -9.20 11.23 4.78
CA GLY A 220 -10.16 10.23 5.25
C GLY A 220 -10.28 10.18 6.76
N GLY A 221 -9.93 11.27 7.46
CA GLY A 221 -10.00 11.40 8.90
C GLY A 221 -9.26 10.29 9.66
N CYS A 222 -9.69 10.06 10.90
CA CYS A 222 -9.25 8.98 11.77
C CYS A 222 -10.45 8.55 12.62
N THR A 223 -10.46 7.32 13.13
CA THR A 223 -11.54 6.86 14.01
C THR A 223 -11.28 7.21 15.46
N ARG A 224 -12.36 7.43 16.19
CA ARG A 224 -12.43 7.56 17.65
C ARG A 224 -13.25 6.38 18.19
N THR A 225 -12.81 5.84 19.32
CA THR A 225 -13.50 4.72 19.97
C THR A 225 -14.90 5.09 20.45
N ILE A 226 -15.77 4.10 20.68
CA ILE A 226 -17.07 4.32 21.34
C ILE A 226 -16.92 4.97 22.72
N GLY A 227 -15.77 4.76 23.39
CA GLY A 227 -15.45 5.38 24.68
C GLY A 227 -15.25 6.90 24.57
N TYR A 228 -14.59 7.35 23.51
CA TYR A 228 -14.47 8.78 23.20
C TYR A 228 -15.86 9.41 23.00
N TRP A 229 -16.67 8.84 22.10
CA TRP A 229 -18.01 9.38 21.80
C TRP A 229 -18.91 9.42 23.03
N LYS A 230 -18.83 8.41 23.89
CA LYS A 230 -19.58 8.35 25.16
C LYS A 230 -19.19 9.47 26.12
N THR A 231 -17.90 9.76 26.27
CA THR A 231 -17.42 10.81 27.20
C THR A 231 -17.63 12.22 26.64
N HIS A 232 -17.72 12.37 25.31
CA HIS A 232 -17.90 13.64 24.60
C HIS A 232 -19.35 13.89 24.15
N ALA A 233 -20.34 13.28 24.82
CA ALA A 233 -21.77 13.51 24.55
C ALA A 233 -22.36 14.73 25.31
N GLY A 234 -21.51 15.58 25.93
CA GLY A 234 -21.94 16.82 26.58
C GLY A 234 -22.52 16.70 28.01
N PHE A 235 -22.50 15.51 28.60
CA PHE A 235 -22.96 15.26 29.99
C PHE A 235 -21.83 15.10 31.02
N GLY A 236 -20.58 15.11 30.54
CA GLY A 236 -19.37 15.04 31.35
C GLY A 236 -18.58 16.36 31.35
N PRO A 237 -17.35 16.37 31.89
CA PRO A 237 -16.47 17.53 31.85
C PRO A 237 -15.88 17.81 30.45
N GLN A 238 -15.95 16.86 29.52
CA GLN A 238 -15.45 17.01 28.15
C GLN A 238 -16.40 17.84 27.28
N GLN A 239 -15.86 18.46 26.24
CA GLN A 239 -16.65 19.18 25.23
C GLN A 239 -17.61 18.21 24.52
N ASP A 240 -18.81 18.69 24.22
CA ASP A 240 -19.76 17.97 23.38
C ASP A 240 -19.28 17.94 21.92
N MET A 241 -19.02 16.73 21.43
CA MET A 241 -18.61 16.45 20.05
C MET A 241 -19.68 15.67 19.28
N VAL A 242 -20.77 15.26 19.94
CA VAL A 242 -21.81 14.37 19.38
C VAL A 242 -22.98 15.18 18.82
N THR A 243 -23.47 16.19 19.54
CA THR A 243 -24.72 16.90 19.18
C THR A 243 -24.71 17.46 17.77
N GLN A 244 -23.55 17.89 17.26
CA GLN A 244 -23.40 18.46 15.92
C GLN A 244 -23.70 17.48 14.77
N TYR A 245 -23.61 16.16 15.01
CA TYR A 245 -23.77 15.13 13.99
C TYR A 245 -25.17 14.49 13.99
N LEU A 246 -26.04 14.90 14.91
CA LEU A 246 -27.39 14.35 15.03
C LEU A 246 -28.39 15.15 14.16
N PRO A 247 -29.43 14.49 13.60
CA PRO A 247 -29.84 13.12 13.86
C PRO A 247 -29.07 12.04 13.08
N ILE A 248 -28.95 10.85 13.67
CA ILE A 248 -28.40 9.64 13.02
C ILE A 248 -29.42 8.49 13.16
N TRP A 249 -29.69 7.77 12.07
CA TRP A 249 -30.52 6.56 12.12
C TRP A 249 -29.66 5.33 12.39
N LEU A 250 -30.14 4.42 13.24
CA LEU A 250 -29.66 3.05 13.38
C LEU A 250 -30.75 2.13 12.82
N GLY A 251 -30.52 1.62 11.61
CA GLY A 251 -31.55 1.02 10.78
C GLY A 251 -31.97 1.92 9.59
N THR A 252 -32.89 1.44 8.77
CA THR A 252 -33.44 2.20 7.65
C THR A 252 -34.39 3.30 8.12
N ALA A 253 -34.21 4.52 7.61
CA ALA A 253 -34.96 5.68 8.07
C ALA A 253 -36.48 5.50 7.94
N GLY A 254 -37.19 5.65 9.06
CA GLY A 254 -38.65 5.55 9.13
C GLY A 254 -39.20 4.14 9.35
N GLU A 255 -38.35 3.11 9.39
CA GLU A 255 -38.76 1.74 9.71
C GLU A 255 -39.05 1.58 11.21
N THR A 256 -39.99 0.69 11.55
CA THR A 256 -40.57 0.65 12.91
C THR A 256 -39.61 0.16 14.00
N LYS A 257 -38.57 -0.58 13.62
CA LYS A 257 -37.55 -1.12 14.54
C LYS A 257 -36.30 -0.25 14.58
N SER A 258 -36.15 0.66 13.61
CA SER A 258 -35.02 1.58 13.55
C SER A 258 -35.12 2.67 14.60
N ILE A 259 -33.95 3.10 15.08
CA ILE A 259 -33.85 4.13 16.12
C ILE A 259 -33.31 5.41 15.49
N GLU A 260 -34.07 6.50 15.59
CA GLU A 260 -33.58 7.85 15.27
C GLU A 260 -32.89 8.47 16.48
N VAL A 261 -31.58 8.57 16.43
CA VAL A 261 -30.74 9.20 17.45
C VAL A 261 -30.80 10.71 17.25
N THR A 262 -31.80 11.37 17.84
CA THR A 262 -32.06 12.80 17.62
C THR A 262 -31.37 13.73 18.63
N THR A 263 -30.89 13.20 19.76
CA THR A 263 -30.27 13.99 20.83
C THR A 263 -29.06 13.29 21.42
N ALA A 264 -28.13 14.06 21.99
CA ALA A 264 -26.95 13.48 22.64
C ALA A 264 -27.32 12.59 23.85
N ALA A 265 -28.48 12.81 24.48
CA ALA A 265 -28.97 11.93 25.54
C ALA A 265 -29.29 10.52 24.99
N ILE A 266 -29.96 10.44 23.85
CA ILE A 266 -30.25 9.17 23.17
C ILE A 266 -28.94 8.50 22.70
N ALA A 267 -28.01 9.29 22.16
CA ALA A 267 -26.71 8.78 21.74
C ALA A 267 -25.93 8.18 22.93
N LEU A 268 -25.92 8.86 24.07
CA LEU A 268 -25.30 8.37 25.30
C LEU A 268 -25.95 7.07 25.79
N ASP A 269 -27.29 7.01 25.82
CA ASP A 269 -28.05 5.82 26.22
C ASP A 269 -27.72 4.58 25.37
N ILE A 270 -27.50 4.77 24.07
CA ILE A 270 -27.04 3.72 23.14
C ILE A 270 -25.60 3.32 23.43
N LEU A 271 -24.68 4.29 23.52
CA LEU A 271 -23.25 4.03 23.75
C LEU A 271 -22.96 3.41 25.14
N GLU A 272 -23.84 3.63 26.12
CA GLU A 272 -23.75 3.00 27.43
C GLU A 272 -24.24 1.55 27.43
N MET A 273 -25.04 1.13 26.44
CA MET A 273 -25.64 -0.21 26.33
C MET A 273 -26.49 -0.59 27.56
N LYS A 274 -27.30 0.35 28.06
CA LYS A 274 -28.17 0.15 29.25
C LYS A 274 -29.66 0.38 29.02
N THR A 275 -30.03 1.17 28.00
CA THR A 275 -31.43 1.55 27.75
C THR A 275 -32.08 0.62 26.72
N TYR A 276 -31.38 0.33 25.63
CA TYR A 276 -31.87 -0.47 24.50
C TYR A 276 -31.39 -1.93 24.63
N GLY A 277 -31.72 -2.55 25.76
CA GLY A 277 -31.24 -3.88 26.16
C GLY A 277 -30.11 -3.81 27.19
N SER A 278 -29.31 -4.88 27.27
CA SER A 278 -28.15 -4.98 28.16
C SER A 278 -26.87 -5.19 27.36
N ASN A 279 -25.71 -4.97 27.98
CA ASN A 279 -24.41 -5.25 27.38
C ASN A 279 -24.13 -6.75 27.12
N GLU A 280 -25.04 -7.66 27.48
CA GLU A 280 -24.98 -9.08 27.13
C GLU A 280 -25.66 -9.37 25.77
N ASN A 281 -26.58 -8.49 25.33
CA ASN A 281 -27.32 -8.63 24.09
C ASN A 281 -26.51 -8.13 22.88
N MET A 282 -26.40 -8.95 21.83
CA MET A 282 -25.54 -8.63 20.68
C MET A 282 -26.11 -7.51 19.80
N ILE A 283 -27.43 -7.40 19.68
CA ILE A 283 -28.08 -6.27 18.96
C ILE A 283 -27.82 -4.97 19.73
N THR A 284 -27.85 -5.00 21.06
CA THR A 284 -27.48 -3.83 21.90
C THR A 284 -26.04 -3.38 21.64
N LYS A 285 -25.10 -4.33 21.50
CA LYS A 285 -23.72 -4.00 21.13
C LYS A 285 -23.62 -3.49 19.69
N LEU A 286 -24.38 -4.07 18.75
CA LEU A 286 -24.43 -3.61 17.36
C LEU A 286 -24.91 -2.17 17.28
N TYR A 287 -25.94 -1.76 18.04
CA TYR A 287 -26.36 -0.35 18.10
C TYR A 287 -25.21 0.57 18.51
N ALA A 288 -24.46 0.22 19.57
CA ALA A 288 -23.37 1.04 20.05
C ALA A 288 -22.23 1.15 19.03
N GLN A 289 -21.86 0.04 18.39
CA GLN A 289 -20.80 0.04 17.38
C GLN A 289 -21.21 0.79 16.12
N LEU A 290 -22.42 0.55 15.60
CA LEU A 290 -22.94 1.25 14.43
C LEU A 290 -23.06 2.75 14.67
N LEU A 291 -23.49 3.18 15.86
CA LEU A 291 -23.53 4.60 16.21
C LEU A 291 -22.11 5.19 16.26
N GLY A 292 -21.15 4.52 16.90
CA GLY A 292 -19.75 4.94 16.90
C GLY A 292 -19.19 5.09 15.49
N THR A 293 -19.46 4.13 14.61
CA THR A 293 -19.03 4.14 13.22
C THR A 293 -19.63 5.33 12.45
N LYS A 294 -20.94 5.57 12.57
CA LYS A 294 -21.61 6.69 11.89
C LYS A 294 -21.16 8.05 12.43
N LEU A 295 -20.82 8.16 13.71
CA LEU A 295 -20.19 9.35 14.28
C LEU A 295 -18.78 9.57 13.72
N ASN A 296 -17.99 8.50 13.57
CA ASN A 296 -16.69 8.57 12.90
C ASN A 296 -16.81 9.06 11.46
N PHE A 297 -17.77 8.55 10.68
CA PHE A 297 -18.03 9.04 9.32
C PHE A 297 -18.41 10.52 9.30
N ALA A 298 -19.31 10.93 10.19
CA ALA A 298 -19.72 12.33 10.30
C ALA A 298 -18.57 13.25 10.71
N ASN A 299 -17.60 12.71 11.47
CA ASN A 299 -16.35 13.36 11.85
C ASN A 299 -15.24 13.27 10.79
N GLY A 300 -15.56 12.78 9.59
CA GLY A 300 -14.66 12.75 8.44
C GLY A 300 -13.84 11.47 8.26
N ALA A 301 -14.08 10.43 9.07
CA ALA A 301 -13.40 9.14 8.89
C ALA A 301 -13.90 8.41 7.63
N SER A 302 -12.98 7.87 6.83
CA SER A 302 -13.26 7.12 5.61
C SER A 302 -13.96 5.79 5.92
N ASN A 303 -15.00 5.48 5.14
CA ASN A 303 -15.82 4.28 5.31
C ASN A 303 -15.41 3.11 4.41
N GLU A 304 -14.37 3.26 3.59
CA GLU A 304 -14.08 2.32 2.49
C GLU A 304 -13.77 0.90 3.00
N ALA A 305 -13.06 0.77 4.13
CA ALA A 305 -12.72 -0.52 4.73
C ALA A 305 -13.93 -1.33 5.20
N LEU A 306 -15.09 -0.69 5.36
CA LEU A 306 -16.31 -1.35 5.85
C LEU A 306 -17.19 -1.94 4.74
N GLY A 307 -16.91 -1.66 3.46
CA GLY A 307 -17.67 -2.23 2.34
C GLY A 307 -19.20 -2.07 2.52
N THR A 308 -19.93 -3.17 2.63
CA THR A 308 -21.40 -3.19 2.82
C THR A 308 -21.84 -3.24 4.28
N LEU A 309 -20.94 -3.43 5.24
CA LEU A 309 -21.26 -3.80 6.63
C LEU A 309 -22.21 -2.82 7.32
N VAL A 310 -22.03 -1.51 7.11
CA VAL A 310 -22.93 -0.49 7.68
C VAL A 310 -24.34 -0.59 7.08
N GLY A 311 -24.43 -0.84 5.77
CA GLY A 311 -25.70 -1.06 5.09
C GLY A 311 -26.38 -2.36 5.54
N ASP A 312 -25.62 -3.43 5.72
CA ASP A 312 -26.12 -4.72 6.21
C ASP A 312 -26.64 -4.59 7.65
N ALA A 313 -25.93 -3.85 8.52
CA ALA A 313 -26.39 -3.53 9.86
C ALA A 313 -27.68 -2.66 9.85
N ASP A 314 -27.76 -1.68 8.95
CA ASP A 314 -28.97 -0.85 8.81
C ASP A 314 -30.17 -1.65 8.26
N MET A 315 -29.93 -2.60 7.36
CA MET A 315 -30.98 -3.49 6.89
C MET A 315 -31.47 -4.42 7.99
N PHE A 316 -30.56 -5.00 8.77
CA PHE A 316 -30.93 -5.84 9.91
C PHE A 316 -31.74 -5.06 10.97
N LEU A 317 -31.28 -3.87 11.34
CA LEU A 317 -31.95 -3.00 12.33
C LEU A 317 -33.20 -2.29 11.79
N ALA A 318 -33.53 -2.45 10.51
CA ALA A 318 -34.84 -2.08 9.97
C ALA A 318 -35.93 -3.08 10.39
N GLU A 319 -35.57 -4.34 10.57
CA GLU A 319 -36.51 -5.44 10.81
C GLU A 319 -36.44 -6.02 12.23
N HIS A 320 -35.32 -5.81 12.95
CA HIS A 320 -35.06 -6.37 14.27
C HIS A 320 -34.64 -5.31 15.30
N ASP A 321 -35.02 -5.52 16.56
CA ASP A 321 -34.51 -4.76 17.70
C ASP A 321 -33.98 -5.67 18.82
N TRP A 322 -33.48 -5.07 19.91
CA TRP A 322 -32.86 -5.82 21.01
C TRP A 322 -33.80 -6.83 21.70
N THR A 323 -35.12 -6.69 21.53
CA THR A 323 -36.10 -7.63 22.09
C THR A 323 -36.21 -8.93 21.28
N ASP A 324 -35.72 -8.94 20.05
CA ASP A 324 -35.84 -10.07 19.13
C ASP A 324 -34.68 -11.09 19.26
N TRP A 325 -33.57 -10.73 19.92
CA TRP A 325 -32.32 -11.52 19.98
C TRP A 325 -32.50 -13.03 20.28
N GLU A 326 -33.26 -13.36 21.33
CA GLU A 326 -33.49 -14.75 21.76
C GLU A 326 -34.36 -15.56 20.78
N SER A 327 -35.02 -14.88 19.84
CA SER A 327 -35.91 -15.49 18.84
C SER A 327 -35.32 -15.53 17.43
N LEU A 328 -34.14 -14.94 17.24
CA LEU A 328 -33.41 -14.99 15.98
C LEU A 328 -32.97 -16.41 15.63
N SER A 329 -32.76 -16.64 14.32
CA SER A 329 -32.10 -17.84 13.86
C SER A 329 -30.61 -17.83 14.23
N GLU A 330 -29.99 -19.02 14.28
CA GLU A 330 -28.53 -19.11 14.49
C GLU A 330 -27.75 -18.33 13.43
N GLU A 331 -28.23 -18.33 12.17
CA GLU A 331 -27.64 -17.58 11.06
C GLU A 331 -27.70 -16.06 11.29
N ASP A 332 -28.85 -15.53 11.76
CA ASP A 332 -28.99 -14.11 12.07
C ASP A 332 -28.14 -13.71 13.29
N GLN A 333 -28.02 -14.59 14.29
CA GLN A 333 -27.17 -14.35 15.46
C GLN A 333 -25.69 -14.27 15.07
N GLU A 334 -25.21 -15.19 14.23
CA GLU A 334 -23.84 -15.17 13.69
C GLU A 334 -23.58 -13.92 12.84
N MET A 335 -24.56 -13.50 12.02
CA MET A 335 -24.45 -12.27 11.23
C MET A 335 -24.31 -11.03 12.13
N VAL A 336 -25.13 -10.91 13.18
CA VAL A 336 -25.07 -9.77 14.11
C VAL A 336 -23.74 -9.74 14.87
N GLU A 337 -23.24 -10.89 15.29
CA GLU A 337 -21.93 -11.00 15.95
C GLU A 337 -20.82 -10.53 15.02
N TYR A 338 -20.80 -11.01 13.77
CA TYR A 338 -19.85 -10.59 12.75
C TYR A 338 -19.90 -9.08 12.46
N LEU A 339 -21.09 -8.52 12.22
CA LEU A 339 -21.25 -7.08 12.00
C LEU A 339 -20.74 -6.27 13.19
N LYS A 340 -21.06 -6.70 14.41
CA LYS A 340 -20.62 -6.03 15.63
C LYS A 340 -19.10 -6.12 15.82
N ASP A 341 -18.46 -7.23 15.48
CA ASP A 341 -17.00 -7.39 15.58
C ASP A 341 -16.28 -6.49 14.57
N MET A 342 -16.68 -6.51 13.30
CA MET A 342 -16.05 -5.68 12.27
C MET A 342 -16.20 -4.18 12.52
N LEU A 343 -17.37 -3.73 13.01
CA LEU A 343 -17.58 -2.32 13.36
C LEU A 343 -16.77 -1.91 14.61
N ASP A 344 -16.53 -2.83 15.54
CA ASP A 344 -15.65 -2.60 16.70
C ASP A 344 -14.20 -2.43 16.26
N GLU A 345 -13.67 -3.34 15.43
CA GLU A 345 -12.33 -3.22 14.84
C GLU A 345 -12.15 -1.85 14.14
N TYR A 346 -13.13 -1.43 13.34
CA TYR A 346 -13.10 -0.13 12.68
C TYR A 346 -13.07 1.03 13.68
N ASN A 347 -13.95 1.02 14.68
CA ASN A 347 -14.03 2.09 15.69
C ASN A 347 -12.77 2.19 16.57
N ASN A 348 -12.03 1.09 16.74
CA ASN A 348 -10.75 1.10 17.44
C ASN A 348 -9.56 1.48 16.54
N GLY A 349 -9.76 1.54 15.22
CA GLY A 349 -8.72 1.86 14.25
C GLY A 349 -7.90 0.65 13.80
N ASP A 350 -8.31 -0.57 14.16
CA ASP A 350 -7.66 -1.82 13.75
C ASP A 350 -7.88 -2.11 12.26
N ILE A 351 -8.98 -1.60 11.69
CA ILE A 351 -9.24 -1.53 10.25
C ILE A 351 -9.70 -0.13 9.85
N GLY A 352 -9.54 0.25 8.59
CA GLY A 352 -9.92 1.58 8.11
C GLY A 352 -8.83 2.62 8.36
N PRO A 353 -9.18 3.89 8.66
CA PRO A 353 -8.24 5.01 8.60
C PRO A 353 -7.30 5.16 9.81
N GLY A 354 -7.25 4.18 10.72
CA GLY A 354 -6.45 4.26 11.95
C GLY A 354 -7.08 5.15 13.03
N ASN A 355 -6.56 5.06 14.26
CA ASN A 355 -7.11 5.77 15.42
C ASN A 355 -6.51 7.18 15.57
N CYS A 356 -7.34 8.16 15.92
CA CYS A 356 -6.88 9.54 16.12
C CYS A 356 -5.84 9.70 17.24
N ASP A 357 -5.84 8.83 18.24
CA ASP A 357 -4.95 8.94 19.41
C ASP A 357 -3.52 8.45 19.09
N ASP A 358 -3.33 7.66 18.01
CA ASP A 358 -2.01 7.16 17.59
C ASP A 358 -1.16 8.27 16.95
N TYR A 359 -1.83 9.25 16.34
CA TYR A 359 -1.18 10.39 15.67
C TYR A 359 -0.78 11.53 16.62
N GLU A 360 -1.35 11.61 17.83
CA GLU A 360 -1.01 12.65 18.82
C GLU A 360 0.35 12.41 19.53
N SER A 361 1.01 11.27 19.27
CA SER A 361 2.28 10.89 19.91
C SER A 361 3.54 11.27 19.11
N MET A 362 3.38 11.87 17.94
CA MET A 362 4.47 12.15 16.99
C MET A 362 4.94 13.62 16.95
N ASP A 363 4.42 14.51 17.79
CA ASP A 363 4.81 15.93 17.89
C ASP A 363 5.66 16.28 19.12
#